data_AF-A0AAW2VRL4-F1
#
_entry.id   AF-A0AAW2VRL4-F1
#
_cell.length_a   1.000
_cell.length_b   1.000
_cell.length_c   1.000
_cell.angle_alpha   90.00
_cell.angle_beta   90.00
_cell.angle_gamma   90.00
#
_symmetry.space_group_name_H-M   'P 1'
#
loop_
_entity.id
_entity.type
_entity.pdbx_description
1 polymer ?
#
loop_
_entity_poly.entity_id
_entity_poly.type
_entity_poly.pdbx_seq_one_letter_code
_entity_poly.pdbx_strand_id
1 'polypeptide(L)'
;MEKIDACRNVYMLYWKDDIDLDFCKFCGEAIYQPINEGNLNRKKTPYAILRYLPLTLRLQRLYASQATTKQMTWHANHQTDERSMYHPSDVETWRHFDQTHPDFVVEPRNVRLGLCTDGFTPHG
;
A
#
# COMPACT_ATOMS: atom_id res chain seq x y z
N MET A 1 -0.31 9.10 10.35
CA MET A 1 -0.36 7.63 10.24
C MET A 1 -1.73 7.23 10.68
N GLU A 2 -2.48 6.66 9.76
CA GLU A 2 -3.87 6.27 9.97
C GLU A 2 -3.89 4.86 10.57
N LYS A 3 -4.83 4.62 11.48
CA LYS A 3 -5.07 3.30 12.05
C LYS A 3 -6.36 2.80 11.44
N ILE A 4 -6.30 1.62 10.84
CA ILE A 4 -7.44 0.96 10.25
C ILE A 4 -7.64 -0.32 11.04
N ASP A 5 -8.83 -0.48 11.61
CA ASP A 5 -9.17 -1.72 12.31
C ASP A 5 -9.21 -2.85 11.28
N ALA A 6 -8.74 -4.02 11.68
CA ALA A 6 -8.70 -5.19 10.82
C ALA A 6 -9.34 -6.38 11.53
N CYS A 7 -9.88 -7.30 10.72
CA CYS A 7 -10.30 -8.59 11.20
C CYS A 7 -9.12 -9.31 11.88
N ARG A 8 -9.39 -10.13 12.90
CA ARG A 8 -8.37 -10.90 13.62
C ARG A 8 -7.43 -11.67 12.69
N ASN A 9 -8.00 -12.35 11.70
CA ASN A 9 -7.26 -13.12 10.69
C ASN A 9 -6.82 -12.28 9.46
N VAL A 10 -7.00 -10.95 9.50
CA VAL A 10 -6.60 -9.98 8.47
C VAL A 10 -7.23 -10.24 7.08
N TYR A 11 -8.36 -10.94 7.02
CA TYR A 11 -9.13 -11.11 5.77
C TYR A 11 -9.85 -9.84 5.31
N MET A 12 -10.04 -8.87 6.21
CA MET A 12 -10.83 -7.69 5.98
C MET A 12 -10.28 -6.50 6.77
N LEU A 13 -10.32 -5.33 6.14
CA LEU A 13 -10.06 -4.05 6.76
C LEU A 13 -11.40 -3.31 6.91
N TYR A 14 -11.63 -2.71 8.08
CA TYR A 14 -12.81 -1.90 8.36
C TYR A 14 -12.53 -0.48 7.87
N TRP A 15 -12.68 -0.29 6.56
CA TRP A 15 -12.33 0.94 5.86
C TRP A 15 -13.40 1.33 4.84
N LYS A 16 -13.58 2.65 4.65
CA LYS A 16 -14.62 3.25 3.79
C LYS A 16 -16.01 2.72 4.16
N ASP A 17 -16.67 2.03 3.24
CA ASP A 17 -18.05 1.55 3.37
C ASP A 17 -18.22 0.50 4.49
N ASP A 18 -17.11 -0.06 4.96
CA ASP A 18 -17.08 -1.15 5.93
C ASP A 18 -16.70 -0.69 7.35
N ILE A 19 -16.61 0.61 7.59
CA ILE A 19 -16.13 1.16 8.87
C ILE A 19 -17.06 0.87 10.06
N ASP A 20 -18.37 0.76 9.82
CA ASP A 20 -19.39 0.59 10.87
C ASP A 20 -19.78 -0.87 11.12
N LEU A 21 -19.13 -1.82 10.44
CA LEU A 21 -19.38 -3.24 10.69
C LEU A 21 -18.78 -3.63 12.04
N ASP A 22 -19.46 -4.52 12.77
CA ASP A 22 -18.94 -5.13 14.00
C ASP A 22 -18.40 -6.56 13.78
N PHE A 23 -18.62 -7.12 12.58
CA PHE A 23 -18.27 -8.49 12.21
C PHE A 23 -17.64 -8.56 10.82
N CYS A 24 -16.68 -9.49 10.67
CA CYS A 24 -16.01 -9.73 9.40
C CYS A 24 -16.93 -10.41 8.40
N LYS A 25 -17.04 -9.87 7.18
CA LYS A 25 -17.84 -10.46 6.08
C LYS A 25 -17.37 -11.84 5.65
N PHE A 26 -16.09 -12.16 5.85
CA PHE A 26 -15.46 -13.38 5.34
C PHE A 26 -15.38 -14.52 6.36
N CYS A 27 -15.07 -14.21 7.63
CA CYS A 27 -14.93 -15.23 8.67
C CYS A 27 -15.97 -15.12 9.79
N GLY A 28 -16.84 -14.10 9.78
CA GLY A 28 -17.91 -13.92 10.77
C GLY A 28 -17.43 -13.55 12.19
N GLU A 29 -16.13 -13.38 12.41
CA GLU A 29 -15.59 -13.01 13.71
C GLU A 29 -15.85 -11.54 14.05
N ALA A 30 -16.03 -11.26 15.35
CA ALA A 30 -16.17 -9.92 15.87
C ALA A 30 -14.84 -9.15 15.80
N ILE A 31 -14.93 -7.82 15.65
CA ILE A 31 -13.76 -6.93 15.58
C ILE A 31 -13.14 -6.72 16.94
N TYR A 32 -13.99 -6.55 17.95
CA TYR A 32 -13.59 -6.07 19.26
C TYR A 32 -13.50 -7.21 20.25
N GLN A 33 -12.52 -7.11 21.15
CA GLN A 33 -12.42 -8.00 22.30
C GLN A 33 -13.61 -7.81 23.24
N PRO A 34 -14.10 -8.89 23.89
CA PRO A 34 -15.20 -8.81 24.84
C PRO A 34 -14.80 -7.91 26.03
N ILE A 35 -15.74 -7.08 26.48
CA ILE A 35 -15.56 -6.25 27.67
C ILE A 35 -16.06 -7.05 28.87
N ASN A 36 -15.17 -7.35 29.83
CA ASN A 36 -15.57 -8.01 31.07
C ASN A 36 -16.53 -7.11 31.88
N GLU A 37 -17.60 -7.69 32.41
CA GLU A 37 -18.74 -7.01 33.05
C GLU A 37 -18.38 -6.09 34.23
N GLY A 38 -17.18 -6.23 34.81
CA GLY A 38 -16.74 -5.43 35.96
C GLY A 38 -16.32 -3.99 35.65
N ASN A 39 -16.27 -3.55 34.39
CA ASN A 39 -15.89 -2.18 34.04
C ASN A 39 -16.54 -1.69 32.72
N LEU A 40 -17.77 -1.18 32.84
CA LEU A 40 -18.56 -0.62 31.72
C LEU A 40 -17.90 0.60 31.01
N ASN A 41 -16.83 1.17 31.59
CA ASN A 41 -16.12 2.33 31.04
C ASN A 41 -14.89 1.98 30.18
N ARG A 42 -14.64 0.69 29.88
CA ARG A 42 -13.52 0.31 29.00
C ARG A 42 -13.84 0.60 27.53
N LYS A 43 -12.89 1.26 26.85
CA LYS A 43 -12.95 1.44 25.39
C LYS A 43 -12.88 0.08 24.70
N LYS A 44 -13.67 -0.10 23.64
CA LYS A 44 -13.59 -1.26 22.74
C LYS A 44 -12.17 -1.34 22.15
N THR A 45 -11.55 -2.51 22.24
CA THR A 45 -10.20 -2.76 21.70
C THR A 45 -10.32 -3.73 20.53
N PRO A 46 -9.90 -3.36 19.32
CA PRO A 46 -9.94 -4.26 18.16
C PRO A 46 -8.90 -5.39 18.30
N TYR A 47 -9.17 -6.55 17.69
CA TYR A 47 -8.24 -7.68 17.69
C TYR A 47 -6.97 -7.39 16.87
N ALA A 48 -7.09 -6.66 15.76
CA ALA A 48 -5.98 -6.31 14.88
C ALA A 48 -6.11 -4.87 14.38
N ILE A 49 -4.98 -4.19 14.19
CA ILE A 49 -4.91 -2.82 13.67
C ILE A 49 -3.84 -2.77 12.59
N LEU A 50 -4.22 -2.35 11.38
CA LEU A 50 -3.31 -1.99 10.31
C LEU A 50 -2.91 -0.52 10.44
N ARG A 51 -1.61 -0.22 10.29
CA ARG A 51 -1.10 1.15 10.26
C ARG A 51 -0.90 1.59 8.82
N TYR A 52 -1.77 2.46 8.33
CA TYR A 52 -1.67 3.04 7.00
C TYR A 52 -0.83 4.32 7.01
N LEU A 53 0.08 4.40 6.05
CA LEU A 53 0.96 5.54 5.85
C LEU A 53 0.56 6.18 4.51
N PRO A 54 -0.02 7.41 4.52
CA PRO A 54 -0.49 8.05 3.30
C PRO A 54 0.59 8.13 2.24
N LEU A 55 0.34 7.51 1.09
CA LEU A 55 1.31 7.41 0.00
C LEU A 55 1.56 8.76 -0.66
N THR A 56 0.50 9.54 -0.92
CA THR A 56 0.57 10.82 -1.64
C THR A 56 1.57 11.78 -1.00
N LEU A 57 1.51 11.98 0.32
CA LEU A 57 2.42 12.88 1.03
C LEU A 57 3.87 12.41 0.97
N ARG A 58 4.10 11.10 0.93
CA ARG A 58 5.45 10.52 0.81
C ARG A 58 6.01 10.74 -0.59
N LEU A 59 5.20 10.50 -1.62
CA LEU A 59 5.59 10.75 -3.01
C LEU A 59 5.90 12.24 -3.25
N GLN A 60 5.07 13.15 -2.74
CA GLN A 60 5.33 14.59 -2.83
C GLN A 60 6.68 14.98 -2.21
N ARG A 61 7.03 14.40 -1.05
CA ARG A 61 8.34 14.66 -0.42
C ARG A 61 9.51 14.10 -1.23
N LEU A 62 9.36 12.95 -1.88
CA LEU A 62 10.38 12.38 -2.77
C LEU A 62 10.64 13.28 -3.99
N TYR A 63 9.62 13.97 -4.49
CA TYR A 63 9.78 14.95 -5.57
C TYR A 63 10.21 16.35 -5.10
N ALA A 64 10.25 16.62 -3.80
CA ALA A 64 10.61 17.94 -3.27
C ALA A 64 12.13 18.23 -3.34
N SER A 65 12.97 17.20 -3.51
CA SER A 65 14.42 17.33 -3.65
C SER A 65 14.86 16.95 -5.06
N GLN A 66 15.78 17.73 -5.65
CA GLN A 66 16.34 17.43 -6.97
C GLN A 66 17.11 16.09 -6.98
N ALA A 67 17.78 15.74 -5.88
CA ALA A 67 18.58 14.52 -5.81
C ALA A 67 17.70 13.26 -5.93
N THR A 68 16.61 13.21 -5.14
CA THR A 68 15.63 12.12 -5.17
C THR A 68 14.78 12.16 -6.44
N THR A 69 14.44 13.34 -6.96
CA THR A 69 13.68 13.46 -8.22
C THR A 69 14.41 12.81 -9.41
N LYS A 70 15.73 12.95 -9.49
CA LYS A 70 16.54 12.27 -10.53
C LYS A 70 16.40 10.74 -10.44
N GLN A 71 16.36 10.20 -9.22
CA GLN A 71 16.16 8.76 -9.01
C GLN A 71 14.73 8.34 -9.35
N MET A 72 13.74 9.11 -8.92
CA MET A 72 12.31 8.84 -9.18
C MET A 72 11.97 8.82 -10.68
N THR A 73 12.62 9.67 -11.47
CA THR A 73 12.43 9.79 -12.93
C THR A 73 13.44 8.98 -13.74
N TRP A 74 14.33 8.23 -13.09
CA TRP A 74 15.40 7.49 -13.76
C TRP A 74 14.84 6.49 -14.78
N HIS A 75 13.72 5.83 -14.45
CA HIS A 75 13.04 4.87 -15.32
C HIS A 75 12.70 5.44 -16.72
N ALA A 76 12.48 6.75 -16.85
CA ALA A 76 12.19 7.40 -18.12
C ALA A 76 13.44 7.98 -18.82
N ASN A 77 14.49 8.29 -18.05
CA ASN A 77 15.67 9.01 -18.54
C ASN A 77 16.86 8.09 -18.87
N HIS A 78 16.88 6.88 -18.36
CA HIS A 78 17.97 5.95 -18.59
C HIS A 78 17.90 5.35 -20.01
N GLN A 79 19.07 5.03 -20.57
CA GLN A 79 19.15 4.27 -21.80
C GLN A 79 19.09 2.79 -21.44
N THR A 80 18.11 2.09 -21.97
CA THR A 80 17.99 0.63 -21.83
C THR A 80 18.87 -0.04 -22.90
N ASP A 81 19.75 -0.95 -22.50
CA ASP A 81 20.39 -1.87 -23.43
C ASP A 81 19.49 -3.10 -23.57
N GLU A 82 19.09 -3.47 -24.79
CA GLU A 82 18.19 -4.60 -25.04
C GLU A 82 18.73 -5.94 -24.50
N ARG A 83 20.04 -6.02 -24.23
CA ARG A 83 20.71 -7.23 -23.79
C ARG A 83 20.80 -7.40 -22.28
N SER A 84 20.48 -6.36 -21.50
CA SER A 84 20.70 -6.37 -20.04
C SER A 84 19.58 -5.67 -19.29
N MET A 85 19.07 -6.33 -18.25
CA MET A 85 18.07 -5.77 -17.34
C MET A 85 18.77 -5.13 -16.14
N TYR A 86 18.75 -3.80 -16.05
CA TYR A 86 19.38 -3.04 -14.96
C TYR A 86 18.36 -2.60 -13.92
N HIS A 87 17.09 -2.51 -14.30
CA HIS A 87 16.01 -2.04 -13.44
C HIS A 87 14.69 -2.76 -13.75
N PRO A 88 13.75 -2.86 -12.78
CA PRO A 88 12.39 -3.34 -13.04
C PRO A 88 11.58 -2.53 -14.07
N SER A 89 12.11 -1.43 -14.62
CA SER A 89 11.50 -0.75 -15.77
C SER A 89 11.78 -1.45 -17.09
N ASP A 90 12.79 -2.32 -17.11
CA ASP A 90 13.29 -2.94 -18.34
C ASP A 90 12.57 -4.27 -18.59
N VAL A 91 11.77 -4.75 -17.63
CA VAL A 91 10.99 -5.98 -17.77
C VAL A 91 9.78 -5.79 -18.68
N GLU A 92 9.38 -6.87 -19.32
CA GLU A 92 8.26 -6.89 -20.26
C GLU A 92 6.93 -6.45 -19.62
N THR A 93 6.73 -6.71 -18.32
CA THR A 93 5.52 -6.27 -17.61
C THR A 93 5.40 -4.75 -17.53
N TRP A 94 6.53 -4.04 -17.40
CA TRP A 94 6.56 -2.58 -17.40
C TRP A 94 6.28 -2.04 -18.81
N ARG A 95 6.92 -2.63 -19.83
CA ARG A 95 6.69 -2.26 -21.24
C ARG A 95 5.22 -2.46 -21.65
N HIS A 96 4.63 -3.59 -21.24
CA HIS A 96 3.22 -3.88 -21.50
C HIS A 96 2.29 -2.85 -20.82
N PHE A 97 2.57 -2.48 -19.57
CA PHE A 97 1.83 -1.42 -18.88
C PHE A 97 1.93 -0.08 -19.63
N ASP A 98 3.12 0.28 -20.07
CA ASP A 98 3.38 1.54 -20.78
C ASP A 98 2.65 1.61 -22.13
N GLN A 99 2.60 0.49 -22.87
CA GLN A 99 1.81 0.38 -24.10
C GLN A 99 0.30 0.46 -23.86
N THR A 100 -0.17 -0.05 -22.73
CA THR A 100 -1.61 -0.09 -22.38
C THR A 100 -2.08 1.27 -21.84
N HIS A 101 -1.19 2.06 -21.25
CA HIS A 101 -1.50 3.32 -20.58
C HIS A 101 -0.62 4.49 -21.07
N PRO A 102 -0.67 4.86 -22.37
CA PRO A 102 0.23 5.87 -22.94
C PRO A 102 0.13 7.23 -22.23
N ASP A 103 -1.09 7.66 -21.84
CA ASP A 103 -1.30 8.92 -21.11
C ASP A 103 -0.60 8.94 -19.74
N PHE A 104 -0.41 7.77 -19.12
CA PHE A 104 0.32 7.64 -17.86
C PHE A 104 1.83 7.76 -18.08
N VAL A 105 2.35 7.27 -19.19
CA VAL A 105 3.79 7.28 -19.51
C VAL A 105 4.28 8.69 -19.84
N VAL A 106 3.44 9.52 -20.46
CA VAL A 106 3.78 10.88 -20.90
C VAL A 106 4.27 11.77 -19.76
N GLU A 107 3.86 11.50 -18.52
CA GLU A 107 4.34 12.20 -17.32
C GLU A 107 5.36 11.34 -16.56
N PRO A 108 6.68 11.60 -16.67
CA PRO A 108 7.73 10.82 -16.01
C PRO A 108 7.68 10.84 -14.48
N ARG A 109 6.89 11.75 -13.88
CA ARG A 109 6.67 11.80 -12.43
C ARG A 109 5.57 10.83 -11.96
N ASN A 110 4.92 10.12 -12.88
CA ASN A 110 3.97 9.09 -12.51
C ASN A 110 4.69 7.86 -11.96
N VAL A 111 4.27 7.43 -10.76
CA VAL A 111 4.93 6.36 -10.01
C VAL A 111 4.19 5.05 -10.19
N ARG A 112 4.92 3.98 -10.55
CA ARG A 112 4.40 2.61 -10.59
C ARG A 112 4.78 1.89 -9.30
N LEU A 113 3.80 1.33 -8.61
CA LEU A 113 4.00 0.58 -7.37
C LEU A 113 3.76 -0.91 -7.64
N GLY A 114 4.82 -1.71 -7.57
CA GLY A 114 4.73 -3.16 -7.65
C GLY A 114 4.32 -3.77 -6.31
N LEU A 115 3.34 -4.67 -6.32
CA LEU A 115 3.01 -5.52 -5.17
C LEU A 115 3.71 -6.86 -5.35
N CYS A 116 4.45 -7.29 -4.35
CA CYS A 116 5.02 -8.64 -4.32
C CYS A 116 4.41 -9.41 -3.14
N THR A 117 4.03 -10.66 -3.39
CA THR A 117 3.46 -11.57 -2.39
C THR A 117 4.53 -12.43 -1.70
N ASP A 118 5.80 -12.33 -2.12
CA ASP A 118 6.94 -13.05 -1.58
C ASP A 118 7.50 -12.39 -0.31
N GLY A 119 6.69 -12.36 0.74
CA GLY A 119 7.19 -12.20 2.10
C GLY A 119 7.42 -10.75 2.55
N PHE A 120 6.33 -10.01 2.78
CA PHE A 120 6.36 -9.02 3.86
C PHE A 120 6.46 -9.77 5.19
N THR A 121 7.69 -9.94 5.69
CA THR A 121 7.90 -10.47 7.05
C THR A 121 7.27 -9.48 8.04
N PRO A 122 6.31 -9.89 8.89
CA PRO A 122 5.64 -9.00 9.84
C PRO A 122 6.52 -8.63 11.06
N HIS A 123 7.81 -8.89 10.98
CA HIS A 123 8.81 -8.54 11.98
C HIS A 123 9.77 -7.52 11.36
N GLY A 124 9.31 -6.28 11.31
CA GLY A 124 10.15 -5.09 11.21
C GLY A 124 10.16 -4.37 12.56
#